data_AF-A0A521AIT5-F1
#
_entry.id   AF-A0A521AIT5-F1
#
_cell.length_a   1.000
_cell.length_b   1.000
_cell.length_c   1.000
_cell.angle_alpha   90.00
_cell.angle_beta   90.00
_cell.angle_gamma   90.00
#
_symmetry.space_group_name_H-M   'P 1'
#
loop_
_entity.id
_entity.type
_entity.pdbx_description
1 polymer ?
#
loop_
_entity_poly.entity_id
_entity_poly.type
_entity_poly.pdbx_seq_one_letter_code
_entity_poly.pdbx_strand_id
1 'polypeptide(L)'
;MTIDRAELFRFAWQLARKQLWVLRLPASRLRSLFPEALSDAWAELKRRAAYRAAQRKAHANARPATEVRSDIQALECKDRLSGSDWHRLDMLRGELRAANHAANGVAA
;
A
#
# COMPACT_ATOMS: atom_id res chain seq x y z
N MET A 1 10.51 -14.44 -0.70
CA MET A 1 9.06 -14.16 -0.64
C MET A 1 8.32 -15.46 -0.83
N THR A 2 7.74 -15.99 0.24
CA THR A 2 7.01 -17.26 0.18
C THR A 2 5.54 -16.92 -0.11
N ILE A 3 5.07 -17.21 -1.31
CA ILE A 3 3.65 -17.08 -1.65
C ILE A 3 2.95 -18.34 -1.14
N ASP A 4 1.90 -18.15 -0.33
CA ASP A 4 1.02 -19.25 0.07
C ASP A 4 0.30 -19.81 -1.16
N ARG A 5 0.56 -21.08 -1.47
CA ARG A 5 -0.10 -21.78 -2.58
C ARG A 5 -1.61 -21.83 -2.37
N ALA A 6 -2.09 -22.01 -1.15
CA ALA A 6 -3.52 -22.09 -0.88
C ALA A 6 -4.22 -20.75 -1.15
N GLU A 7 -3.60 -19.63 -0.74
CA GLU A 7 -4.07 -18.28 -1.08
C GLU A 7 -4.11 -18.05 -2.60
N LEU A 8 -3.05 -18.45 -3.32
CA LEU A 8 -2.97 -18.34 -4.78
C LEU A 8 -4.14 -19.07 -5.47
N PHE A 9 -4.36 -20.34 -5.15
CA PHE A 9 -5.43 -21.13 -5.76
C PHE A 9 -6.82 -20.60 -5.40
N ARG A 10 -7.02 -20.15 -4.15
CA ARG A 10 -8.28 -19.55 -3.71
C ARG A 10 -8.59 -18.26 -4.48
N PHE A 11 -7.58 -17.42 -4.68
CA PHE A 11 -7.73 -16.16 -5.39
C PHE A 11 -7.95 -16.39 -6.90
N ALA A 12 -7.21 -17.32 -7.51
CA ALA A 12 -7.44 -17.76 -8.89
C ALA A 12 -8.87 -18.28 -9.10
N TRP A 13 -9.39 -19.08 -8.15
CA TRP A 13 -10.76 -19.57 -8.21
C TRP A 13 -11.80 -18.46 -8.15
N GLN A 14 -11.59 -17.45 -7.31
CA GLN A 14 -12.47 -16.28 -7.23
C GLN A 14 -12.46 -15.48 -8.54
N LEU A 15 -11.28 -15.28 -9.15
CA LEU A 15 -11.14 -14.61 -10.43
C LEU A 15 -11.85 -15.37 -11.55
N ALA A 16 -11.66 -16.68 -11.65
CA ALA A 16 -12.33 -17.53 -12.64
C ALA A 16 -13.85 -17.48 -12.50
N ARG A 17 -14.38 -17.52 -11.26
CA ARG A 17 -15.82 -17.38 -10.99
C ARG A 17 -16.34 -16.00 -11.37
N LYS A 18 -15.57 -14.94 -11.09
CA LYS A 18 -15.92 -13.57 -11.47
C LYS A 18 -15.99 -13.44 -12.99
N GLN A 19 -14.99 -13.92 -13.72
CA GLN A 19 -14.97 -13.90 -15.18
C GLN A 19 -16.14 -14.69 -15.77
N LEU A 20 -16.45 -15.86 -15.22
CA LEU A 20 -17.60 -16.66 -15.65
C LEU A 20 -18.91 -15.88 -15.52
N TRP A 21 -19.11 -15.16 -14.40
CA TRP A 21 -20.28 -14.32 -14.19
C TRP A 21 -20.30 -13.10 -15.12
N VAL A 22 -19.17 -12.40 -15.28
CA VAL A 22 -19.03 -11.23 -16.16
C VAL A 22 -19.32 -11.58 -17.61
N LEU A 23 -18.79 -12.70 -18.08
CA LEU A 23 -18.96 -13.19 -19.45
C LEU A 23 -20.25 -14.00 -19.65
N ARG A 24 -21.05 -14.20 -18.59
CA ARG A 24 -22.30 -14.99 -18.59
C ARG A 24 -22.13 -16.39 -19.19
N LEU A 25 -20.99 -17.02 -18.92
CA LEU A 25 -20.65 -18.33 -19.48
C LEU A 25 -21.26 -19.47 -18.66
N PRO A 26 -21.53 -20.63 -19.29
CA PRO A 26 -21.96 -21.81 -18.56
C PRO A 26 -20.85 -22.35 -17.64
N ALA A 27 -21.24 -22.97 -16.53
CA ALA A 27 -20.32 -23.50 -15.51
C ALA A 27 -19.26 -24.48 -16.07
N SER A 28 -19.54 -25.15 -17.19
CA SER A 28 -18.59 -26.03 -17.89
C SER A 28 -17.32 -25.30 -18.35
N ARG A 29 -17.39 -23.99 -18.60
CA ARG A 29 -16.25 -23.15 -19.03
C ARG A 29 -15.34 -22.73 -17.87
N LEU A 30 -15.70 -23.03 -16.62
CA LEU A 30 -14.89 -22.63 -15.46
C LEU A 30 -13.48 -23.22 -15.50
N ARG A 31 -13.35 -24.50 -15.92
CA ARG A 31 -12.04 -25.16 -16.03
C ARG A 31 -11.14 -24.49 -17.08
N SER A 32 -11.70 -24.00 -18.18
CA SER A 32 -10.93 -23.31 -19.23
C SER A 32 -10.47 -21.91 -18.82
N LEU A 33 -11.19 -21.24 -17.91
CA LEU A 33 -10.83 -19.90 -17.40
C LEU A 33 -9.77 -19.96 -16.30
N PHE A 34 -9.59 -21.12 -15.67
CA PHE A 34 -8.73 -21.27 -14.51
C PHE A 34 -7.23 -20.99 -14.77
N PRO A 35 -6.62 -21.42 -15.89
CA PRO A 35 -5.21 -21.13 -16.17
C PRO A 35 -4.89 -19.64 -16.32
N GLU A 36 -5.78 -18.89 -16.98
CA GLU A 36 -5.67 -17.44 -17.12
C GLU A 36 -5.84 -16.76 -15.74
N ALA A 37 -6.89 -17.13 -15.01
CA ALA A 37 -7.13 -16.63 -13.66
C ALA A 37 -5.98 -16.94 -12.68
N LEU A 38 -5.30 -18.08 -12.84
CA LEU A 38 -4.11 -18.43 -12.04
C LEU A 38 -2.92 -17.51 -12.37
N SER A 39 -2.72 -17.20 -13.64
CA SER A 39 -1.66 -16.30 -14.10
C SER A 39 -1.90 -14.87 -13.56
N ASP A 40 -3.14 -14.40 -13.64
CA ASP A 40 -3.56 -13.10 -13.08
C ASP A 40 -3.39 -13.06 -11.56
N ALA A 41 -3.82 -14.12 -10.86
CA ALA A 41 -3.67 -14.23 -9.42
C ALA A 41 -2.21 -14.16 -8.99
N TRP A 42 -1.32 -14.82 -9.72
CA TRP A 42 0.11 -14.80 -9.47
C TRP A 42 0.72 -13.41 -9.68
N ALA A 43 0.36 -12.74 -10.78
CA ALA A 43 0.81 -11.37 -11.06
C ALA A 43 0.34 -10.41 -9.96
N GLU A 44 -0.90 -10.53 -9.52
CA GLU A 44 -1.47 -9.70 -8.46
C GLU A 44 -0.80 -9.93 -7.11
N LEU A 45 -0.56 -11.18 -6.71
CA LEU A 45 0.15 -11.49 -5.46
C LEU A 45 1.59 -10.93 -5.48
N LYS A 46 2.27 -10.99 -6.64
CA LYS A 46 3.56 -10.30 -6.83
C LYS A 46 3.44 -8.80 -6.66
N ARG A 47 2.45 -8.15 -7.29
CA ARG A 47 2.22 -6.70 -7.14
C ARG A 47 1.97 -6.32 -5.69
N ARG A 48 1.11 -7.05 -4.98
CA ARG A 48 0.83 -6.80 -3.56
C ARG A 48 2.07 -6.94 -2.69
N ALA A 49 2.88 -7.97 -2.93
CA ALA A 49 4.09 -8.16 -2.16
C ALA A 49 5.15 -7.08 -2.46
N ALA A 50 5.29 -6.66 -3.72
CA ALA A 50 6.12 -5.52 -4.10
C ALA A 50 5.64 -4.22 -3.44
N TYR A 51 4.32 -3.98 -3.44
CA TYR A 51 3.72 -2.84 -2.75
C TYR A 51 3.99 -2.86 -1.25
N ARG A 52 3.79 -4.01 -0.58
CA ARG A 52 4.14 -4.18 0.84
C ARG A 52 5.62 -3.93 1.10
N ALA A 53 6.52 -4.41 0.23
CA ALA A 53 7.96 -4.17 0.37
C ALA A 53 8.31 -2.68 0.17
N ALA A 54 7.69 -2.01 -0.80
CA ALA A 54 7.84 -0.57 -1.02
C ALA A 54 7.34 0.24 0.19
N GLN A 55 6.18 -0.13 0.75
CA GLN A 55 5.64 0.49 1.95
C GLN A 55 6.57 0.30 3.15
N ARG A 56 7.08 -0.91 3.39
CA ARG A 56 8.08 -1.15 4.45
C ARG A 56 9.34 -0.32 4.26
N LYS A 57 9.84 -0.18 3.03
CA LYS A 57 11.01 0.65 2.72
C LYS A 57 10.72 2.13 2.97
N ALA A 58 9.53 2.61 2.59
CA ALA A 58 9.09 3.96 2.88
C ALA A 58 8.97 4.21 4.39
N HIS A 59 8.46 3.24 5.16
CA HIS A 59 8.38 3.31 6.61
C HIS A 59 9.76 3.23 7.29
N ALA A 60 10.67 2.39 6.80
CA ALA A 60 12.04 2.29 7.32
C ALA A 60 12.86 3.57 7.09
N ASN A 61 12.57 4.31 6.02
CA ASN A 61 13.23 5.57 5.68
C ASN A 61 12.46 6.81 6.17
N ALA A 62 11.30 6.64 6.81
CA ALA A 62 10.54 7.76 7.34
C ALA A 62 11.23 8.30 8.60
N ARG A 63 11.38 9.63 8.67
CA ARG A 63 11.86 10.29 9.90
C ARG A 63 10.89 9.99 11.04
N PRO A 64 11.38 9.76 12.28
CA PRO A 64 10.51 9.58 13.44
C PRO A 64 9.54 10.75 13.60
N ALA A 65 8.27 10.44 13.91
CA ALA A 65 7.23 11.46 14.07
C ALA A 65 7.58 12.50 15.15
N THR A 66 8.36 12.12 16.16
CA THR A 66 8.87 13.01 17.21
C THR A 66 9.81 14.08 16.68
N GLU A 67 10.72 13.72 15.77
CA GLU A 67 11.63 14.67 15.13
C GLU A 67 10.88 15.65 14.23
N VAL A 68 9.93 15.15 13.43
CA VAL A 68 9.11 16.02 12.56
C VAL A 68 8.24 16.97 13.38
N ARG A 69 7.68 16.53 14.53
CA ARG A 69 6.95 17.41 15.45
C ARG A 69 7.84 18.48 16.06
N SER A 70 9.08 18.14 16.43
CA SER A 70 10.05 19.10 16.94
C SER A 70 10.37 20.18 15.90
N ASP A 71 10.54 19.80 14.63
CA ASP A 71 10.81 20.74 13.53
C ASP A 71 9.60 21.66 13.25
N ILE A 72 8.38 21.14 13.34
CA ILE A 72 7.14 21.94 13.22
C ILE A 72 7.07 22.94 14.38
N GLN A 73 7.28 22.48 15.61
CA GLN A 73 7.25 23.35 16.80
C GLN A 73 8.28 24.48 16.69
N ALA A 74 9.49 24.19 16.21
CA ALA A 74 10.52 25.19 16.00
C ALA A 74 10.12 26.27 14.97
N LEU A 75 9.36 25.90 13.93
CA LEU A 75 8.80 26.87 12.98
C LEU A 75 7.65 27.66 13.59
N GLU A 76 6.74 27.01 14.32
CA GLU A 76 5.59 27.64 14.97
C GLU A 76 6.01 28.63 16.08
N CYS A 77 7.19 28.42 16.69
CA CYS A 77 7.77 29.35 17.67
C CYS A 77 8.44 30.59 17.06
N LYS A 78 8.51 30.73 15.73
CA LYS A 78 9.02 31.96 15.11
C LYS A 78 8.01 33.10 15.24
N ASP A 79 8.49 34.30 15.59
CA ASP A 79 7.66 35.50 15.70
C ASP A 79 6.96 35.89 14.39
N ARG A 80 7.57 35.58 13.24
CA ARG A 80 6.97 35.77 11.91
C ARG A 80 7.35 34.63 10.97
N LEU A 81 6.36 34.14 10.25
CA LEU A 81 6.53 33.15 9.18
C LEU A 81 6.59 33.86 7.83
N SER A 82 7.65 33.60 7.07
CA SER A 82 7.75 34.01 5.68
C SER A 82 7.01 33.04 4.75
N GLY A 83 6.81 33.41 3.48
CA GLY A 83 6.15 32.53 2.49
C GLY A 83 6.86 31.18 2.31
N SER A 84 8.19 31.13 2.44
CA SER A 84 8.95 29.88 2.39
C SER A 84 8.80 29.05 3.66
N ASP A 85 8.63 29.69 4.82
CA ASP A 85 8.33 28.97 6.08
C ASP A 85 6.96 28.28 6.00
N TRP A 86 5.96 28.92 5.39
CA TRP A 86 4.65 28.31 5.15
C TRP A 86 4.74 27.07 4.25
N HIS A 87 5.50 27.15 3.16
CA HIS A 87 5.74 25.99 2.29
C HIS A 87 6.47 24.86 3.05
N ARG A 88 7.47 25.22 3.87
CA ARG A 88 8.20 24.25 4.68
C ARG A 88 7.30 23.57 5.72
N LEU A 89 6.39 24.33 6.33
CA LEU A 89 5.43 23.83 7.30
C LEU A 89 4.44 22.84 6.66
N ASP A 90 3.98 23.10 5.44
CA ASP A 90 3.10 22.17 4.71
C ASP A 90 3.82 20.86 4.35
N MET A 91 5.08 20.94 3.92
CA MET A 91 5.93 19.78 3.69
C MET A 91 6.10 18.93 4.97
N LEU A 92 6.43 19.56 6.10
CA LEU A 92 6.57 18.87 7.40
C LEU A 92 5.26 18.24 7.88
N ARG A 93 4.10 18.87 7.61
CA ARG A 93 2.79 18.27 7.89
C ARG A 93 2.51 17.06 6.99
N GLY A 94 2.97 17.08 5.74
CA GLY A 94 2.99 15.91 4.87
C GLY A 94 3.85 14.77 5.42
N GLU A 95 5.07 15.08 5.83
CA GLU A 95 6.01 14.14 6.45
C GLU A 95 5.46 13.56 7.76
N LEU A 96 4.83 14.37 8.61
CA LEU A 96 4.24 13.92 9.87
C LEU A 96 3.09 12.93 9.65
N ARG A 97 2.25 13.16 8.62
CA ARG A 97 1.20 12.22 8.24
C ARG A 97 1.80 10.88 7.78
N ALA A 98 2.83 10.92 6.93
CA ALA A 98 3.54 9.73 6.48
C ALA A 98 4.20 8.96 7.65
N ALA A 99 4.81 9.67 8.60
CA ALA A 99 5.42 9.09 9.80
C ALA A 99 4.38 8.47 10.76
N ASN A 100 3.21 9.10 10.95
CA ASN A 100 2.14 8.52 11.76
C ASN A 100 1.52 7.28 11.09
N HIS A 101 1.38 7.27 9.76
CA HIS A 101 0.99 6.05 9.03
C HIS A 101 2.03 4.93 9.15
N ALA A 102 3.32 5.28 9.16
CA ALA A 102 4.39 4.34 9.43
C ALA A 102 4.31 3.73 10.83
N ALA A 103 4.08 4.55 11.86
CA ALA A 103 3.93 4.08 13.23
C ALA A 103 2.72 3.15 13.41
N ASN A 104 1.58 3.49 12.80
CA ASN A 104 0.35 2.70 12.90
C ASN A 104 0.40 1.36 12.13
N GLY A 105 1.23 1.26 11.09
CA GLY A 105 1.44 0.02 10.34
C GLY A 105 2.35 -1.00 11.03
N VAL A 106 3.02 -0.63 12.13
CA VAL A 106 3.85 -1.54 12.95
C VAL A 106 3.06 -2.19 14.09
N ALA A 107 1.88 -1.66 14.42
CA ALA A 107 1.04 -2.13 15.53
C ALA A 107 -0.02 -3.19 15.16
N ALA A 108 0.01 -3.74 13.94
CA ALA A 108 -0.91 -4.77 13.44
C ALA A 108 -0.15 -5.96 12.84
#